data_AF-A0A971EW94-F1
#
_entry.id   AF-A0A971EW94-F1
#
_cell.length_a   1.000
_cell.length_b   1.000
_cell.length_c   1.000
_cell.angle_alpha   90.00
_cell.angle_beta   90.00
_cell.angle_gamma   90.00
#
_symmetry.space_group_name_H-M   'P 1'
#
loop_
_entity.id
_entity.type
_entity.pdbx_description
1 polymer ?
#
loop_
_entity_poly.entity_id
_entity_poly.type
_entity_poly.pdbx_seq_one_letter_code
_entity_poly.pdbx_strand_id
1 'polypeptide(L)'
;MGKSVYSLILNDEVIKKIDALAYTMRTSRSNYINEVLASHVSYTTPQQRMKDILDAAKAFLEPQGRYAFVEMSSNSFMDIRSALSYRYRPTIRYCLEILSQDKGPFLKLKAQVRTQSSSLITAIEGFFMIWQQAEKKLIPDSYDEVEMTLYENVCYTRIFFLKKQIAYKEENLGRAIASYIAALDKALRIFMDNIDNAENTDYVISSIYAVYREYYVKAEMII
;
A
#
# COMPACT_ATOMS: atom_id res chain seq x y z
N MET A 1 4.30 20.38 8.23
CA MET A 1 3.55 21.67 8.18
C MET A 1 3.06 22.09 9.57
N GLY A 2 3.21 23.36 9.95
CA GLY A 2 2.72 23.88 11.23
C GLY A 2 1.21 24.14 11.23
N LYS A 3 0.54 23.86 12.35
CA LYS A 3 -0.84 24.28 12.60
C LYS A 3 -0.82 25.59 13.39
N SER A 4 -1.55 26.59 12.92
CA SER A 4 -1.70 27.87 13.63
C SER A 4 -3.13 28.00 14.17
N VAL A 5 -3.27 28.60 15.34
CA VAL A 5 -4.59 28.95 15.89
C VAL A 5 -5.08 30.21 15.19
N TYR A 6 -6.30 30.18 14.67
CA TYR A 6 -6.97 31.31 14.05
C TYR A 6 -8.41 31.40 14.57
N SER A 7 -8.83 32.61 14.97
CA SER A 7 -10.18 32.85 15.50
C SER A 7 -11.14 33.16 14.36
N LEU A 8 -12.25 32.42 14.30
CA LEU A 8 -13.34 32.62 13.35
C LEU A 8 -14.58 33.12 14.08
N ILE A 9 -15.27 34.10 13.50
CA ILE A 9 -16.61 34.50 13.94
C ILE A 9 -17.62 33.78 13.04
N LEU A 10 -18.43 32.90 13.64
CA LEU A 10 -19.44 32.10 12.96
C LEU A 10 -20.75 32.21 13.71
N ASN A 11 -21.86 31.97 13.02
CA ASN A 11 -23.18 31.89 13.66
C ASN A 11 -23.26 30.64 14.56
N ASP A 12 -23.87 30.75 15.74
CA ASP A 12 -23.98 29.65 16.71
C ASP A 12 -24.67 28.40 16.14
N GLU A 13 -25.67 28.56 15.28
CA GLU A 13 -26.35 27.44 14.62
C GLU A 13 -25.43 26.73 13.61
N VAL A 14 -24.51 27.48 12.98
CA VAL A 14 -23.49 26.88 12.11
C VAL A 14 -22.49 26.08 12.92
N ILE A 15 -22.06 26.59 14.09
CA ILE A 15 -21.15 25.87 15.00
C ILE A 15 -21.76 24.54 15.44
N LYS A 16 -23.04 24.53 15.86
CA LYS A 16 -23.74 23.30 16.26
C LYS A 16 -23.79 22.26 15.12
N LYS A 17 -24.08 22.69 13.89
CA LYS A 17 -24.09 21.80 12.72
C LYS A 17 -22.70 21.25 12.38
N ILE A 18 -21.67 22.08 12.46
CA ILE A 18 -20.27 21.66 12.27
C ILE A 18 -19.89 20.60 13.30
N ASP A 19 -20.24 20.80 14.57
CA ASP A 19 -19.93 19.84 15.63
C ASP A 19 -20.62 18.50 15.42
N ALA A 20 -21.90 18.52 15.02
CA ALA A 20 -22.64 17.30 14.69
C ALA A 20 -22.00 16.52 13.53
N LEU A 21 -21.55 17.24 12.49
CA LEU A 21 -20.86 16.63 11.34
C LEU A 21 -19.49 16.08 11.71
N ALA A 22 -18.69 16.84 12.46
CA ALA A 22 -17.38 16.39 12.95
C ALA A 22 -17.53 15.13 13.81
N TYR A 23 -18.54 15.08 14.68
CA TYR A 23 -18.84 13.90 15.50
C TYR A 23 -19.24 12.69 14.65
N THR A 24 -20.13 12.89 13.68
CA THR A 24 -20.58 11.83 12.75
C THR A 24 -19.40 11.24 11.97
N MET A 25 -18.47 12.09 11.54
CA MET A 25 -17.26 11.69 10.81
C MET A 25 -16.12 11.22 11.72
N ARG A 26 -16.35 11.10 13.04
CA ARG A 26 -15.36 10.70 14.06
C ARG A 26 -14.05 11.51 13.97
N THR A 27 -14.17 12.81 13.75
CA THR A 27 -13.03 13.74 13.64
C THR A 27 -13.19 14.93 14.59
N SER A 28 -12.14 15.74 14.77
CA SER A 28 -12.23 16.95 15.59
C SER A 28 -12.84 18.11 14.80
N ARG A 29 -13.47 19.07 15.50
CA ARG A 29 -13.97 20.33 14.90
C ARG A 29 -12.92 21.02 14.05
N SER A 30 -11.71 21.17 14.58
CA SER A 30 -10.61 21.85 13.89
C SER A 30 -10.18 21.09 12.63
N ASN A 31 -10.18 19.76 12.65
CA ASN A 31 -9.84 18.96 11.48
C ASN A 31 -10.95 19.02 10.41
N TYR A 32 -12.23 18.94 10.83
CA TYR A 32 -13.38 19.09 9.92
C TYR A 32 -13.42 20.46 9.25
N ILE A 33 -13.28 21.55 10.01
CA ILE A 33 -13.25 22.92 9.46
C ILE A 33 -12.07 23.07 8.49
N ASN A 34 -10.90 22.54 8.85
CA ASN A 34 -9.75 22.58 7.97
C ASN A 34 -10.01 21.84 6.65
N GLU A 35 -10.66 20.67 6.68
CA GLU A 35 -11.06 19.93 5.46
C GLU A 35 -12.05 20.69 4.59
N VAL A 36 -13.08 21.33 5.18
CA VAL A 36 -14.07 22.14 4.45
C VAL A 36 -13.42 23.36 3.80
N LEU A 37 -12.63 24.12 4.57
CA LEU A 37 -11.96 25.32 4.05
C LEU A 37 -10.97 24.97 2.96
N ALA A 38 -10.20 23.89 3.17
CA ALA A 38 -9.27 23.38 2.20
C ALA A 38 -9.97 23.02 0.88
N SER A 39 -11.05 22.22 0.96
CA SER A 39 -11.88 21.89 -0.21
C SER A 39 -12.39 23.14 -0.93
N HIS A 40 -12.89 24.13 -0.19
CA HIS A 40 -13.45 25.36 -0.76
C HIS A 40 -12.41 26.22 -1.50
N VAL A 41 -11.18 26.30 -1.00
CA VAL A 41 -10.10 27.07 -1.63
C VAL A 41 -9.25 26.24 -2.61
N SER A 42 -9.72 25.04 -2.99
CA SER A 42 -8.96 24.08 -3.80
C SER A 42 -7.59 23.71 -3.21
N TYR A 43 -7.44 23.83 -1.89
CA TYR A 43 -6.29 23.34 -1.15
C TYR A 43 -6.55 21.87 -0.78
N THR A 44 -5.70 20.97 -1.25
CA THR A 44 -5.83 19.54 -0.89
C THR A 44 -5.23 19.34 0.50
N THR A 45 -6.03 18.93 1.49
CA THR A 45 -5.47 18.59 2.81
C THR A 45 -4.56 17.36 2.69
N PRO A 46 -3.56 17.22 3.58
CA PRO A 46 -2.75 15.99 3.63
C PRO A 46 -3.61 14.73 3.79
N GLN A 47 -4.70 14.79 4.56
CA GLN A 47 -5.63 13.68 4.76
C GLN A 47 -6.37 13.31 3.48
N GLN A 48 -6.89 14.30 2.75
CA GLN A 48 -7.56 14.07 1.48
C GLN A 48 -6.58 13.49 0.46
N ARG A 49 -5.35 14.03 0.42
CA ARG A 49 -4.28 13.52 -0.43
C ARG A 49 -3.97 12.04 -0.19
N MET A 50 -3.87 11.63 1.07
CA MET A 50 -3.67 10.22 1.44
C MET A 50 -4.82 9.35 0.93
N LYS A 51 -6.06 9.81 1.13
CA LYS A 51 -7.26 9.12 0.65
C LYS A 51 -7.27 8.99 -0.87
N ASP A 52 -6.97 10.06 -1.60
CA ASP A 52 -6.98 10.08 -3.06
C ASP A 52 -5.94 9.10 -3.65
N ILE A 53 -4.76 8.97 -3.02
CA ILE A 53 -3.74 7.98 -3.41
C ILE A 53 -4.29 6.55 -3.26
N LEU A 54 -4.92 6.28 -2.11
CA LEU A 54 -5.51 4.98 -1.81
C LEU A 54 -6.68 4.66 -2.76
N ASP A 55 -7.60 5.60 -2.96
CA ASP A 55 -8.74 5.44 -3.87
C ASP A 55 -8.28 5.20 -5.31
N ALA A 56 -7.21 5.88 -5.77
CA ALA A 56 -6.61 5.61 -7.06
C ALA A 56 -6.00 4.20 -7.17
N ALA A 57 -5.34 3.71 -6.10
CA ALA A 57 -4.83 2.34 -6.07
C ALA A 57 -5.97 1.31 -6.14
N LYS A 58 -7.06 1.54 -5.40
CA LYS A 58 -8.27 0.70 -5.46
C LYS A 58 -8.88 0.68 -6.86
N ALA A 59 -9.08 1.85 -7.48
CA ALA A 59 -9.66 1.96 -8.82
C ALA A 59 -8.85 1.20 -9.89
N PHE A 60 -7.53 1.05 -9.71
CA PHE A 60 -6.69 0.26 -10.60
C PHE A 60 -6.77 -1.26 -10.36
N LEU A 61 -6.95 -1.68 -9.10
CA LEU A 61 -7.01 -3.09 -8.72
C LEU A 61 -8.40 -3.70 -8.91
N GLU A 62 -9.47 -2.95 -8.61
CA GLU A 62 -10.86 -3.42 -8.63
C GLU A 62 -11.30 -4.06 -9.97
N PRO A 63 -10.97 -3.51 -11.16
CA PRO A 63 -11.33 -4.11 -12.44
C PRO A 63 -10.71 -5.50 -12.69
N GLN A 64 -9.68 -5.89 -11.95
CA GLN A 64 -9.05 -7.21 -12.09
C GLN A 64 -9.87 -8.35 -11.48
N GLY A 65 -10.95 -8.04 -10.75
CA GLY A 65 -11.96 -8.99 -10.28
C GLY A 65 -11.49 -10.03 -9.24
N ARG A 66 -10.28 -9.86 -8.67
CA ARG A 66 -9.66 -10.83 -7.75
C ARG A 66 -9.33 -10.28 -6.37
N TYR A 67 -9.57 -9.00 -6.15
CA TYR A 67 -9.25 -8.31 -4.91
C TYR A 67 -10.53 -7.95 -4.16
N ALA A 68 -10.55 -8.23 -2.86
CA ALA A 68 -11.58 -7.74 -1.96
C ALA A 68 -11.01 -6.60 -1.10
N PHE A 69 -11.74 -5.49 -1.01
CA PHE A 69 -11.35 -4.32 -0.21
C PHE A 69 -12.15 -4.30 1.09
N VAL A 70 -11.50 -3.99 2.20
CA VAL A 70 -12.17 -3.83 3.51
C VAL A 70 -12.36 -2.33 3.78
N GLU A 71 -13.59 -1.93 4.12
CA GLU A 71 -13.87 -0.55 4.51
C GLU A 71 -13.11 -0.18 5.78
N MET A 72 -12.40 0.95 5.72
CA MET A 72 -11.66 1.52 6.83
C MET A 72 -12.18 2.92 7.14
N SER A 73 -12.24 3.28 8.42
CA SER A 73 -12.59 4.64 8.85
C SER A 73 -11.41 5.62 8.80
N SER A 74 -10.24 5.19 8.31
CA SER A 74 -9.03 6.01 8.23
C SER A 74 -8.67 6.33 6.78
N ASN A 75 -8.23 7.58 6.55
CA ASN A 75 -7.78 8.05 5.25
C ASN A 75 -6.35 7.60 4.89
N SER A 76 -5.63 6.97 5.83
CA SER A 76 -4.23 6.57 5.63
C SER A 76 -4.02 5.06 5.52
N PHE A 77 -5.08 4.25 5.60
CA PHE A 77 -4.99 2.79 5.57
C PHE A 77 -5.89 2.17 4.50
N MET A 78 -5.42 1.09 3.87
CA MET A 78 -6.24 0.24 3.02
C MET A 78 -5.90 -1.23 3.25
N ASP A 79 -6.94 -2.06 3.39
CA ASP A 79 -6.82 -3.50 3.44
C ASP A 79 -7.35 -4.13 2.15
N ILE A 80 -6.50 -4.93 1.50
CA ILE A 80 -6.79 -5.64 0.27
C ILE A 80 -6.57 -7.13 0.52
N ARG A 81 -7.47 -7.97 0.03
CA ARG A 81 -7.40 -9.42 0.19
C ARG A 81 -7.42 -10.10 -1.18
N SER A 82 -6.56 -11.10 -1.36
CA SER A 82 -6.51 -11.94 -2.55
C SER A 82 -6.46 -13.41 -2.15
N ALA A 83 -7.16 -14.27 -2.90
CA ALA A 83 -7.16 -15.71 -2.65
C ALA A 83 -5.91 -16.36 -3.24
N LEU A 84 -5.32 -17.30 -2.50
CA LEU A 84 -4.18 -18.09 -2.95
C LEU A 84 -4.64 -19.40 -3.61
N SER A 85 -3.95 -19.78 -4.68
CA SER A 85 -4.06 -21.08 -5.33
C SER A 85 -3.40 -22.16 -4.45
N TYR A 86 -4.09 -22.57 -3.39
CA TYR A 86 -3.62 -23.60 -2.46
C TYR A 86 -4.80 -24.35 -1.84
N ARG A 87 -4.54 -25.54 -1.29
CA ARG A 87 -5.56 -26.30 -0.55
C ARG A 87 -6.23 -25.44 0.52
N TYR A 88 -7.55 -25.57 0.63
CA TYR A 88 -8.41 -24.77 1.52
C TYR A 88 -8.45 -23.25 1.21
N ARG A 89 -7.92 -22.82 0.03
CA ARG A 89 -8.00 -21.45 -0.51
C ARG A 89 -7.69 -20.36 0.53
N PRO A 90 -6.50 -20.36 1.15
CA PRO A 90 -6.12 -19.33 2.10
C PRO A 90 -6.07 -17.97 1.42
N THR A 91 -6.15 -16.91 2.22
CA THR A 91 -6.13 -15.52 1.74
C THR A 91 -4.84 -14.85 2.16
N ILE A 92 -4.23 -14.11 1.23
CA ILE A 92 -3.20 -13.12 1.53
C ILE A 92 -3.86 -11.76 1.74
N ARG A 93 -3.44 -11.07 2.80
CA ARG A 93 -3.86 -9.71 3.14
C ARG A 93 -2.71 -8.76 2.84
N TYR A 94 -2.97 -7.75 2.01
CA TYR A 94 -2.11 -6.60 1.77
C TYR A 94 -2.67 -5.40 2.54
N CYS A 95 -1.95 -4.93 3.55
CA CYS A 95 -2.30 -3.75 4.34
C CYS A 95 -1.36 -2.60 3.95
N LEU A 96 -1.92 -1.56 3.36
CA LEU A 96 -1.25 -0.32 3.01
C LEU A 96 -1.42 0.70 4.14
N GLU A 97 -0.33 1.37 4.50
CA GLU A 97 -0.31 2.48 5.44
C GLU A 97 0.51 3.63 4.85
N ILE A 98 -0.16 4.74 4.51
CA ILE A 98 0.52 5.97 4.08
C ILE A 98 1.06 6.69 5.31
N LEU A 99 2.38 6.90 5.32
CA LEU A 99 3.11 7.58 6.37
C LEU A 99 3.16 9.08 6.06
N SER A 100 3.02 9.93 7.09
CA SER A 100 3.07 11.39 6.92
C SER A 100 4.44 11.84 6.41
N GLN A 101 4.48 12.65 5.34
CA GLN A 101 5.70 13.08 4.67
C GLN A 101 6.33 14.34 5.29
N ASP A 102 7.67 14.37 5.32
CA ASP A 102 8.49 15.58 5.05
C ASP A 102 9.91 15.16 4.57
N LYS A 103 10.53 14.11 5.13
CA LYS A 103 11.75 13.43 4.62
C LYS A 103 11.83 11.99 5.17
N GLY A 104 11.43 10.98 4.41
CA GLY A 104 11.43 9.60 4.91
C GLY A 104 10.55 8.65 4.09
N PRO A 105 10.29 7.43 4.59
CA PRO A 105 9.40 6.50 3.92
C PRO A 105 7.99 7.07 3.85
N PHE A 106 7.31 6.89 2.72
CA PHE A 106 5.97 7.43 2.51
C PHE A 106 4.88 6.37 2.61
N LEU A 107 5.23 5.09 2.43
CA LEU A 107 4.26 4.00 2.43
C LEU A 107 4.88 2.76 3.07
N LYS A 108 4.10 2.10 3.91
CA LYS A 108 4.39 0.75 4.38
C LYS A 108 3.33 -0.19 3.82
N LEU A 109 3.77 -1.30 3.23
CA LEU A 109 2.94 -2.42 2.84
C LEU A 109 3.25 -3.60 3.73
N LYS A 110 2.22 -4.26 4.27
CA LYS A 110 2.33 -5.56 4.91
C LYS A 110 1.57 -6.61 4.10
N ALA A 111 2.25 -7.66 3.67
CA ALA A 111 1.67 -8.81 2.99
C ALA A 111 1.71 -10.03 3.94
N GLN A 112 0.54 -10.47 4.41
CA GLN A 112 0.41 -11.49 5.44
C GLN A 112 -0.54 -12.60 5.02
N VAL A 113 -0.14 -13.85 5.23
CA VAL A 113 -1.00 -15.03 5.06
C VAL A 113 -1.39 -15.55 6.43
N ARG A 114 -2.69 -15.58 6.74
CA ARG A 114 -3.17 -16.16 8.00
C ARG A 114 -3.32 -17.67 7.82
N THR A 115 -2.36 -18.44 8.32
CA THR A 115 -2.35 -19.90 8.25
C THR A 115 -1.70 -20.53 9.48
N GLN A 116 -2.12 -21.75 9.83
CA GLN A 116 -1.45 -22.62 10.81
C GLN A 116 -0.75 -23.81 10.15
N SER A 117 -0.85 -23.95 8.82
CA SER A 117 -0.20 -25.02 8.07
C SER A 117 1.29 -24.76 7.98
N SER A 118 2.10 -25.58 8.66
CA SER A 118 3.57 -25.50 8.62
C SER A 118 4.13 -25.54 7.20
N SER A 119 3.61 -26.44 6.35
CA SER A 119 4.04 -26.52 4.95
C SER A 119 3.77 -25.23 4.17
N LEU A 120 2.62 -24.59 4.39
CA LEU A 120 2.30 -23.33 3.72
C LEU A 120 3.16 -22.19 4.26
N ILE A 121 3.42 -22.17 5.58
CA ILE A 121 4.30 -21.18 6.20
C ILE A 121 5.70 -21.23 5.57
N THR A 122 6.29 -22.43 5.48
CA THR A 122 7.61 -22.63 4.85
C THR A 122 7.61 -22.23 3.38
N ALA A 123 6.54 -22.54 2.64
CA ALA A 123 6.44 -22.16 1.23
C ALA A 123 6.34 -20.63 1.04
N ILE A 124 5.54 -19.95 1.86
CA ILE A 124 5.40 -18.49 1.80
C ILE A 124 6.72 -17.80 2.20
N GLU A 125 7.45 -18.33 3.18
CA GLU A 125 8.79 -17.86 3.52
C GLU A 125 9.76 -18.00 2.34
N GLY A 126 9.80 -19.17 1.71
CA GLY A 126 10.62 -19.40 0.50
C GLY A 126 10.28 -18.46 -0.65
N PHE A 127 8.99 -18.19 -0.87
CA PHE A 127 8.55 -17.20 -1.85
C PHE A 127 9.09 -15.80 -1.55
N PHE A 128 8.94 -15.31 -0.32
CA PHE A 128 9.40 -13.96 0.03
C PHE A 128 10.93 -13.84 0.00
N MET A 129 11.67 -14.91 0.30
CA MET A 129 13.12 -14.93 0.09
C MET A 129 13.48 -14.71 -1.39
N ILE A 130 12.80 -15.39 -2.33
CA ILE A 130 13.03 -15.21 -3.77
C ILE A 130 12.65 -13.79 -4.20
N TRP A 131 11.51 -13.28 -3.73
CA TRP A 131 11.03 -11.93 -4.03
C TRP A 131 12.03 -10.85 -3.57
N GLN A 132 12.51 -10.95 -2.32
CA GLN A 132 13.51 -10.04 -1.77
C GLN A 132 14.83 -10.09 -2.55
N GLN A 133 15.25 -11.27 -3.02
CA GLN A 133 16.45 -11.39 -3.86
C GLN A 133 16.26 -10.75 -5.24
N ALA A 134 15.09 -10.92 -5.87
CA ALA A 134 14.78 -10.28 -7.14
C ALA A 134 14.83 -8.75 -7.02
N GLU A 135 14.28 -8.25 -5.93
CA GLU A 135 14.28 -6.84 -5.56
C GLU A 135 15.70 -6.29 -5.34
N LYS A 136 16.50 -6.95 -4.49
CA LYS A 136 17.89 -6.56 -4.20
C LYS A 136 18.76 -6.49 -5.45
N LYS A 137 18.53 -7.37 -6.43
CA LYS A 137 19.29 -7.37 -7.71
C LYS A 137 18.99 -6.18 -8.62
N LEU A 138 17.88 -5.47 -8.42
CA LEU A 138 17.41 -4.42 -9.31
C LEU A 138 17.41 -3.03 -8.66
N ILE A 139 17.33 -2.97 -7.33
CA ILE A 139 17.51 -1.74 -6.57
C ILE A 139 18.99 -1.33 -6.60
N PRO A 140 19.32 -0.04 -6.84
CA PRO A 140 20.71 0.41 -6.88
C PRO A 140 21.37 0.36 -5.49
N ASP A 141 22.66 0.02 -5.45
CA ASP A 141 23.48 -0.10 -4.23
C ASP A 141 23.46 1.16 -3.33
N SER A 142 23.11 2.34 -3.88
CA SER A 142 22.91 3.57 -3.11
C SER A 142 21.84 3.45 -2.00
N TYR A 143 21.05 2.39 -2.02
CA TYR A 143 19.99 2.09 -1.06
C TYR A 143 20.32 0.91 -0.13
N ASP A 144 21.51 0.32 -0.22
CA ASP A 144 21.89 -0.88 0.56
C ASP A 144 21.89 -0.64 2.08
N GLU A 145 22.15 0.60 2.52
CA GLU A 145 22.12 0.98 3.94
C GLU A 145 20.68 1.21 4.48
N VAL A 146 19.67 1.17 3.60
CA VAL A 146 18.26 1.40 3.96
C VAL A 146 17.53 0.06 4.04
N GLU A 147 17.08 -0.31 5.24
CA GLU A 147 16.25 -1.50 5.43
C GLU A 147 14.85 -1.26 4.84
N MET A 148 14.65 -1.73 3.60
CA MET A 148 13.39 -1.57 2.87
C MET A 148 12.44 -2.74 3.08
N THR A 149 12.95 -3.93 3.42
CA THR A 149 12.16 -5.16 3.52
C THR A 149 12.42 -5.87 4.83
N LEU A 150 11.37 -6.42 5.44
CA LEU A 150 11.47 -7.30 6.61
C LEU A 150 10.52 -8.48 6.43
N TYR A 151 10.92 -9.68 6.84
CA TYR A 151 10.04 -10.83 6.92
C TYR A 151 10.07 -11.41 8.34
N GLU A 152 8.93 -11.36 9.02
CA GLU A 152 8.77 -11.91 10.38
C GLU A 152 7.32 -12.37 10.58
N ASN A 153 7.09 -13.41 11.40
CA ASN A 153 5.74 -13.85 11.76
C ASN A 153 4.79 -14.08 10.57
N VAL A 154 5.30 -14.67 9.47
CA VAL A 154 4.54 -14.91 8.22
C VAL A 154 3.97 -13.62 7.61
N CYS A 155 4.71 -12.53 7.80
CA CYS A 155 4.37 -11.20 7.32
C CYS A 155 5.59 -10.59 6.65
N TYR A 156 5.47 -10.34 5.35
CA TYR A 156 6.42 -9.53 4.62
C TYR A 156 6.04 -8.05 4.76
N THR A 157 7.00 -7.22 5.14
CA THR A 157 6.85 -5.77 5.22
C THR A 157 7.75 -5.12 4.17
N ARG A 158 7.18 -4.19 3.40
CA ARG A 158 7.90 -3.35 2.44
C ARG A 158 7.71 -1.87 2.76
N ILE A 159 8.82 -1.13 2.83
CA ILE A 159 8.87 0.29 3.18
C ILE A 159 9.29 1.10 1.97
N PHE A 160 8.36 1.83 1.34
CA PHE A 160 8.60 2.56 0.11
C PHE A 160 9.02 4.01 0.32
N PHE A 161 9.90 4.46 -0.56
CA PHE A 161 10.40 5.84 -0.63
C PHE A 161 10.03 6.46 -1.99
N LEU A 162 9.93 7.79 -2.04
CA LEU A 162 9.77 8.49 -3.30
C LEU A 162 11.13 8.66 -3.99
N LYS A 163 11.23 8.30 -5.27
CA LYS A 163 12.51 8.35 -6.03
C LYS A 163 13.04 9.78 -6.23
N LYS A 164 12.19 10.81 -6.27
CA LYS A 164 12.55 12.25 -6.36
C LYS A 164 11.53 13.11 -5.62
N GLN A 165 11.84 14.38 -5.32
CA GLN A 165 10.86 15.39 -4.91
C GLN A 165 10.17 16.04 -6.12
N ILE A 166 9.76 15.25 -7.11
CA ILE A 166 8.96 15.80 -8.22
C ILE A 166 7.52 15.99 -7.72
N ALA A 167 6.83 17.02 -8.18
CA ALA A 167 5.40 17.15 -7.95
C ALA A 167 4.68 15.95 -8.57
N TYR A 168 4.12 15.09 -7.74
CA TYR A 168 3.39 13.90 -8.17
C TYR A 168 1.89 14.10 -7.99
N LYS A 169 1.12 13.68 -8.99
CA LYS A 169 -0.32 13.48 -8.84
C LYS A 169 -0.60 12.21 -8.05
N GLU A 170 -1.58 12.29 -7.16
CA GLU A 170 -2.05 11.22 -6.28
C GLU A 170 -2.41 9.97 -7.08
N GLU A 171 -3.04 10.15 -8.25
CA GLU A 171 -3.41 9.08 -9.17
C GLU A 171 -2.20 8.25 -9.63
N ASN A 172 -1.10 8.91 -9.99
CA ASN A 172 0.10 8.22 -10.47
C ASN A 172 0.75 7.43 -9.33
N LEU A 173 0.73 7.97 -8.11
CA LEU A 173 1.24 7.29 -6.93
C LEU A 173 0.38 6.07 -6.58
N GLY A 174 -0.95 6.22 -6.60
CA GLY A 174 -1.88 5.10 -6.42
C GLY A 174 -1.67 4.00 -7.45
N ARG A 175 -1.45 4.36 -8.73
CA ARG A 175 -1.13 3.40 -9.80
C ARG A 175 0.19 2.67 -9.57
N ALA A 176 1.23 3.36 -9.09
CA ALA A 176 2.51 2.74 -8.76
C ALA A 176 2.37 1.71 -7.63
N ILE A 177 1.63 2.05 -6.57
CA ILE A 177 1.33 1.16 -5.44
C ILE A 177 0.55 -0.08 -5.91
N ALA A 178 -0.51 0.15 -6.68
CA ALA A 178 -1.33 -0.93 -7.22
C ALA A 178 -0.54 -1.85 -8.15
N SER A 179 0.39 -1.30 -8.94
CA SER A 179 1.27 -2.07 -9.81
C SER A 179 2.20 -2.98 -9.02
N TYR A 180 2.74 -2.53 -7.87
CA TYR A 180 3.53 -3.39 -6.99
C TYR A 180 2.69 -4.55 -6.44
N ILE A 181 1.48 -4.28 -5.92
CA ILE A 181 0.59 -5.32 -5.39
C ILE A 181 0.24 -6.34 -6.49
N ALA A 182 -0.10 -5.87 -7.69
CA ALA A 182 -0.41 -6.74 -8.82
C ALA A 182 0.78 -7.61 -9.24
N ALA A 183 2.00 -7.06 -9.23
CA ALA A 183 3.22 -7.81 -9.53
C ALA A 183 3.51 -8.85 -8.45
N LEU A 184 3.41 -8.48 -7.16
CA LEU A 184 3.60 -9.39 -6.04
C LEU A 184 2.57 -10.53 -6.06
N ASP A 185 1.29 -10.23 -6.27
CA ASP A 185 0.22 -11.22 -6.39
C ASP A 185 0.44 -12.16 -7.58
N LYS A 186 0.84 -11.62 -8.74
CA LYS A 186 1.17 -12.42 -9.94
C LYS A 186 2.35 -13.36 -9.67
N ALA A 187 3.42 -12.87 -9.07
CA ALA A 187 4.59 -13.67 -8.73
C ALA A 187 4.25 -14.77 -7.70
N LEU A 188 3.47 -14.43 -6.67
CA LEU A 188 3.02 -15.39 -5.67
C LEU A 188 2.18 -16.49 -6.30
N ARG A 189 1.30 -16.16 -7.25
CA ARG A 189 0.51 -17.17 -7.95
C ARG A 189 1.38 -18.13 -8.78
N ILE A 190 2.34 -17.58 -9.54
CA ILE A 190 3.30 -18.40 -10.30
C ILE A 190 4.03 -19.39 -9.37
N PHE A 191 4.46 -18.91 -8.19
CA PHE A 191 5.09 -19.74 -7.18
C PHE A 191 4.15 -20.83 -6.65
N MET A 192 2.94 -20.45 -6.22
CA MET A 192 1.96 -21.37 -5.63
C MET A 192 1.48 -22.44 -6.63
N ASP A 193 1.31 -22.08 -7.90
CA ASP A 193 0.92 -23.03 -8.96
C ASP A 193 2.02 -24.07 -9.27
N ASN A 194 3.26 -23.84 -8.81
CA ASN A 194 4.41 -24.73 -9.01
C ASN A 194 4.98 -25.28 -7.69
N ILE A 195 4.28 -25.11 -6.57
CA ILE A 195 4.78 -25.40 -5.21
C ILE A 195 5.25 -26.86 -5.02
N ASP A 196 4.62 -27.81 -5.70
CA ASP A 196 4.92 -29.25 -5.61
C ASP A 196 5.77 -29.76 -6.79
N ASN A 197 6.23 -28.87 -7.68
CA ASN A 197 6.98 -29.25 -8.89
C ASN A 197 8.45 -28.79 -8.81
N ALA A 198 9.30 -29.63 -8.22
CA ALA A 198 10.72 -29.35 -8.04
C ALA A 198 11.49 -29.13 -9.36
N GLU A 199 11.07 -29.76 -10.45
CA GLU A 199 11.71 -29.60 -11.78
C GLU A 199 11.54 -28.18 -12.35
N ASN A 200 10.52 -27.44 -11.88
CA ASN A 200 10.22 -26.08 -12.34
C ASN A 200 10.91 -24.97 -11.53
N THR A 201 11.79 -25.30 -10.58
CA THR A 201 12.38 -24.31 -9.65
C THR A 201 13.06 -23.14 -10.39
N ASP A 202 13.91 -23.43 -11.39
CA ASP A 202 14.61 -22.40 -12.16
C ASP A 202 13.66 -21.53 -13.00
N TYR A 203 12.62 -22.16 -13.56
CA TYR A 203 11.55 -21.46 -14.28
C TYR A 203 10.79 -20.51 -13.36
N VAL A 204 10.43 -20.94 -12.16
CA VAL A 204 9.70 -20.14 -11.17
C VAL A 204 10.53 -18.94 -10.75
N ILE A 205 11.81 -19.14 -10.39
CA ILE A 205 12.72 -18.06 -9.99
C ILE A 205 12.87 -17.03 -11.14
N SER A 206 13.10 -17.52 -12.36
CA SER A 206 13.24 -16.66 -13.55
C SER A 206 11.97 -15.87 -13.85
N SER A 207 10.80 -16.51 -13.70
CA SER A 207 9.49 -15.87 -13.91
C SER A 207 9.20 -14.81 -12.86
N ILE A 208 9.49 -15.08 -11.59
CA ILE A 208 9.35 -14.09 -10.50
C ILE A 208 10.26 -12.88 -10.76
N TYR A 209 11.51 -13.13 -11.15
CA TYR A 209 12.44 -12.06 -11.50
C TYR A 209 11.94 -11.22 -12.69
N ALA A 210 11.39 -11.86 -13.73
CA ALA A 210 10.83 -11.17 -14.88
C ALA A 210 9.62 -10.29 -14.49
N VAL A 211 8.73 -10.80 -13.63
CA VAL A 211 7.60 -10.02 -13.10
C VAL A 211 8.09 -8.80 -12.31
N TYR A 212 9.07 -8.98 -11.42
CA TYR A 212 9.62 -7.86 -10.66
C TYR A 212 10.30 -6.84 -11.58
N ARG A 213 11.09 -7.28 -12.56
CA ARG A 213 11.75 -6.42 -13.54
C ARG A 213 10.75 -5.61 -14.35
N GLU A 214 9.68 -6.24 -14.85
CA GLU A 214 8.62 -5.57 -15.60
C GLU A 214 7.96 -4.47 -14.77
N TYR A 215 7.66 -4.76 -13.49
CA TYR A 215 7.19 -3.77 -12.55
C TYR A 215 8.23 -2.64 -12.36
N TYR A 216 9.47 -2.99 -12.06
CA TYR A 216 10.51 -2.03 -11.69
C TYR A 216 10.81 -1.01 -12.79
N VAL A 217 10.82 -1.45 -14.06
CA VAL A 217 11.00 -0.56 -15.22
C VAL A 217 9.85 0.45 -15.36
N LYS A 218 8.61 0.05 -15.01
CA LYS A 218 7.43 0.93 -15.03
C LYS A 218 7.28 1.74 -13.74
N ALA A 219 7.90 1.30 -12.65
CA ALA A 219 7.87 1.95 -11.35
C ALA A 219 8.82 3.16 -11.33
N GLU A 220 8.38 4.26 -11.95
CA GLU A 220 9.18 5.48 -12.06
C GLU A 220 9.22 6.30 -10.76
N MET A 221 8.25 6.09 -9.86
CA MET A 221 7.95 7.03 -8.77
C MET A 221 8.34 6.54 -7.38
N ILE A 222 8.24 5.23 -7.15
CA ILE A 222 8.45 4.62 -5.84
C ILE A 222 9.62 3.67 -5.93
N ILE A 223 10.43 3.66 -4.87
CA ILE A 223 11.44 2.64 -4.65
C ILE A 223 11.10 1.87 -3.39
#